data_AF-A0A6V6YSW2-F1
#
_entry.id   AF-A0A6V6YSW2-F1
#
_cell.length_a   1.000
_cell.length_b   1.000
_cell.length_c   1.000
_cell.angle_alpha   90.00
_cell.angle_beta   90.00
_cell.angle_gamma   90.00
#
_symmetry.space_group_name_H-M   'P 1'
#
loop_
_entity.id
_entity.type
_entity.pdbx_description
1 polymer ?
#
loop_
_entity_poly.entity_id
_entity_poly.type
_entity_poly.pdbx_seq_one_letter_code
_entity_poly.pdbx_strand_id
1 'polypeptide(L)' 'MGKEYAQARLYLLKIKKHLKKEDHQLVSIQEFCEYTGLKIEHVVRCIIG' A
#
# COMPACT_ATOMS: atom_id res chain seq x y z
N MET A 1 -17.77 11.52 2.96
CA MET A 1 -16.75 10.65 3.58
C MET A 1 -16.52 9.39 2.74
N GLY A 2 -16.02 9.51 1.51
CA GLY A 2 -15.90 8.33 0.61
C GLY A 2 -14.89 8.44 -0.54
N LYS A 3 -14.43 9.65 -0.87
CA LYS A 3 -13.41 9.87 -1.91
C LYS A 3 -12.02 9.39 -1.47
N GLU A 4 -11.68 9.52 -0.19
CA GLU A 4 -10.36 9.15 0.35
C GLU A 4 -10.10 7.63 0.29
N TYR A 5 -11.11 6.82 0.62
CA TYR A 5 -11.03 5.36 0.51
C TYR A 5 -10.82 4.90 -0.94
N ALA A 6 -11.45 5.58 -1.90
CA ALA A 6 -11.22 5.30 -3.31
C ALA A 6 -9.78 5.65 -3.74
N GLN A 7 -9.23 6.76 -3.25
CA GLN A 7 -7.85 7.15 -3.55
C GLN A 7 -6.82 6.19 -2.95
N ALA A 8 -7.01 5.74 -1.71
CA ALA A 8 -6.14 4.75 -1.08
C ALA A 8 -6.13 3.42 -1.88
N ARG A 9 -7.31 2.94 -2.30
CA ARG A 9 -7.43 1.74 -3.14
C ARG A 9 -6.74 1.91 -4.49
N LEU A 10 -6.91 3.05 -5.16
CA LEU A 10 -6.22 3.34 -6.42
C LEU A 10 -4.70 3.34 -6.25
N TYR A 11 -4.21 3.82 -5.11
CA TYR A 11 -2.78 3.78 -4.79
C TYR A 11 -2.26 2.34 -4.64
N LEU A 12 -2.99 1.50 -3.91
CA LEU A 12 -2.64 0.07 -3.79
C LEU A 12 -2.65 -0.64 -5.15
N LEU A 13 -3.61 -0.32 -6.03
CA LEU A 13 -3.65 -0.85 -7.40
C LEU A 13 -2.44 -0.40 -8.23
N LYS A 14 -1.97 0.84 -8.08
CA LYS A 14 -0.73 1.32 -8.74
C LYS A 14 0.48 0.52 -8.27
N ILE A 15 0.57 0.23 -6.97
CA ILE A 15 1.66 -0.56 -6.39
C ILE A 15 1.62 -1.99 -6.93
N LYS A 16 0.44 -2.65 -6.91
CA LYS A 16 0.27 -3.98 -7.50
C LYS A 16 0.70 -4.02 -8.96
N LYS A 17 0.32 -3.01 -9.75
CA LYS A 17 0.71 -2.91 -11.17
C LYS A 17 2.22 -2.74 -11.34
N HIS A 18 2.87 -1.94 -10.50
CA HIS A 18 4.32 -1.76 -10.53
C HIS A 18 5.06 -3.06 -10.22
N LEU A 19 4.57 -3.82 -9.23
CA LEU A 19 5.13 -5.10 -8.80
C LEU A 19 4.69 -6.28 -9.70
N LYS A 20 3.91 -6.03 -10.75
CA LYS A 20 3.35 -7.05 -11.67
C LYS A 20 2.66 -8.20 -10.93
N LYS A 21 1.91 -7.87 -9.88
CA LYS A 21 1.16 -8.84 -9.08
C LYS A 21 -0.14 -9.27 -9.75
N GLU A 22 -0.51 -10.52 -9.52
CA GLU A 22 -1.82 -11.06 -9.90
C GLU A 22 -2.92 -10.50 -8.99
N ASP A 23 -4.19 -10.56 -9.43
CA ASP A 23 -5.31 -9.91 -8.73
C ASP A 23 -5.48 -10.41 -7.28
N HIS A 24 -5.29 -11.72 -7.09
CA HIS A 24 -5.36 -12.39 -5.79
C HIS A 24 -4.18 -12.07 -4.86
N GLN A 25 -3.07 -11.55 -5.39
CA GLN A 25 -1.89 -11.24 -4.57
C GLN A 25 -2.06 -9.90 -3.87
N LEU A 26 -1.76 -9.86 -2.57
CA LEU A 26 -1.77 -8.65 -1.77
C LEU A 26 -0.40 -7.96 -1.80
N VAL A 27 -0.39 -6.68 -1.40
CA VAL A 27 0.83 -5.89 -1.21
C VAL A 27 1.25 -6.05 0.24
N SER A 28 2.46 -6.55 0.48
CA SER A 28 3.02 -6.61 1.83
C SER A 28 3.43 -5.22 2.31
N ILE A 29 3.56 -5.05 3.63
CA ILE A 29 4.03 -3.78 4.22
C ILE A 29 5.42 -3.42 3.69
N GLN A 30 6.30 -4.42 3.50
CA GLN A 30 7.64 -4.20 2.98
C GLN A 30 7.61 -3.68 1.54
N GLU A 31 6.82 -4.28 0.66
CA GLU A 31 6.64 -3.84 -0.73
C GLU A 31 6.03 -2.44 -0.82
N PHE A 32 5.08 -2.13 0.07
CA PHE A 32 4.52 -0.80 0.18
C PHE A 32 5.58 0.23 0.58
N CYS A 33 6.41 -0.08 1.59
CA CYS A 33 7.49 0.78 2.05
C CYS A 33 8.55 0.99 0.97
N GLU A 34 8.93 -0.07 0.25
CA GLU A 34 9.90 -0.01 -0.85
C GLU A 34 9.40 0.88 -2.00
N TYR A 35 8.12 0.75 -2.37
CA TYR A 35 7.52 1.58 -3.42
C TYR A 35 7.37 3.06 -3.01
N THR A 36 6.97 3.31 -1.76
CA THR A 36 6.67 4.68 -1.28
C THR A 36 7.89 5.43 -0.72
N GLY A 37 8.99 4.71 -0.45
CA GLY A 37 10.17 5.25 0.24
C GLY A 37 9.94 5.52 1.73
N LEU A 38 8.81 5.06 2.28
CA LEU A 38 8.49 5.24 3.69
C LEU A 38 9.27 4.24 4.55
N LYS A 39 9.69 4.68 5.75
CA LYS A 39 10.30 3.78 6.73
C LYS A 39 9.25 2.85 7.32
N ILE A 40 9.55 1.56 7.34
CA ILE A 40 8.67 0.52 7.88
C ILE A 40 8.23 0.80 9.32
N GLU A 41 9.13 1.31 10.16
CA GLU A 41 8.85 1.67 11.56
C GLU A 41 7.76 2.74 11.68
N HIS A 42 7.71 3.69 10.74
CA HIS A 42 6.69 4.73 10.75
C HIS A 42 5.34 4.17 10.31
N VAL A 43 5.33 3.30 9.30
CA VAL A 43 4.11 2.69 8.76
C VAL A 43 3.47 1.75 9.78
N VAL A 44 4.26 0.91 10.45
CA VAL A 44 3.77 -0.04 11.47
C VAL A 44 3.08 0.67 12.64
N ARG A 45 3.60 1.83 13.07
CA ARG A 45 2.96 2.65 14.13
C ARG A 45 1.58 3.17 13.75
N CYS A 46 1.29 3.33 12.47
CA CYS A 46 -0.03 3.76 12.00
C CYS A 46 -1.03 2.61 11.83
N ILE A 47 -0.57 1.35 11.89
CA ILE A 47 -1.40 0.15 11.74
C ILE A 47 -1.85 -0.36 13.10
N ILE A 48 -0.97 -0.28 14.10
CA ILE A 48 -1.27 -0.64 15.49
C ILE A 48 -1.84 0.61 16.16
N GLY A 49 -3.14 0.82 15.99
CA GLY A 49 -3.93 1.80 16.75
C GLY A 49 -4.28 1.29 18.13
#